data_AF-A0AB32XCH4-F1
#
_entry.id   AF-A0AB32XCH4-F1
#
_cell.length_a   1.000
_cell.length_b   1.000
_cell.length_c   1.000
_cell.angle_alpha   90.00
_cell.angle_beta   90.00
_cell.angle_gamma   90.00
#
_symmetry.space_group_name_H-M   'P 1'
#
loop_
_entity.id
_entity.type
_entity.pdbx_description
1 polymer ?
#
loop_
_entity_poly.entity_id
_entity_poly.type
_entity_poly.pdbx_seq_one_letter_code
_entity_poly.pdbx_strand_id
1 'polypeptide(L)'
;MQKNENFTNNIAANEDDKSFNELSFGKKFKQHFAKSFRLSVLDIALAGILLAIHFVVAIISKFTILKIIPLETDAIFFILYGIFFGPLKGSLISFLADTFMMLLTGTIGTWYYLYALIPIGICILSSFYYFFYRASFLFRIIFPIIVISVGFALLLYVVINSGNDKGYHIKGIKKLKYLPKNAVLWMLLIYFNFSVIAFIFIIFQLLFAKNKKVKKRWFDYLFVFSIIIFIMIIFRWLIGPYVYINYYNYLYAGRKSLNYTGEHYYLITIPILLKSLITIPIYSIIMNPIFSVAILLKEKFVEKNSKISY
;
A
#
# COMPACT_ATOMS: atom_id res chain seq x y z
N MET A 1 -7.12 -42.88 38.96
CA MET A 1 -6.68 -42.51 37.60
C MET A 1 -7.04 -41.04 37.31
N GLN A 2 -6.36 -40.08 37.95
CA GLN A 2 -6.58 -38.63 37.75
C GLN A 2 -5.25 -37.88 37.90
N LYS A 3 -4.29 -38.15 37.01
CA LYS A 3 -2.96 -37.53 37.12
C LYS A 3 -2.29 -37.21 35.78
N ASN A 4 -3.04 -36.94 34.71
CA ASN A 4 -2.45 -36.64 33.40
C ASN A 4 -3.09 -35.51 32.57
N GLU A 5 -4.06 -34.75 33.08
CA GLU A 5 -4.63 -33.61 32.33
C GLU A 5 -3.96 -32.26 32.63
N ASN A 6 -3.18 -32.16 33.72
CA ASN A 6 -2.52 -30.90 34.12
C ASN A 6 -1.13 -30.69 33.50
N PHE A 7 -0.58 -31.66 32.78
CA PHE A 7 0.76 -31.54 32.18
C PHE A 7 0.72 -30.99 30.74
N THR A 8 -0.35 -31.22 29.99
CA THR A 8 -0.51 -30.70 28.61
C THR A 8 -0.94 -29.24 28.58
N ASN A 9 -1.75 -28.78 29.54
CA ASN A 9 -2.18 -27.38 29.61
C ASN A 9 -1.07 -26.42 30.08
N ASN A 10 -0.10 -26.89 30.87
CA ASN A 10 1.01 -26.05 31.33
C ASN A 10 2.16 -25.88 30.31
N ILE A 11 2.23 -26.74 29.29
CA ILE A 11 3.24 -26.59 28.22
C ILE A 11 2.75 -25.60 27.15
N ALA A 12 1.44 -25.56 26.87
CA ALA A 12 0.85 -24.62 25.92
C ALA A 12 0.90 -23.16 26.42
N ALA A 13 0.74 -22.94 27.73
CA ALA A 13 0.76 -21.60 28.32
C ALA A 13 2.17 -20.97 28.41
N ASN A 14 3.24 -21.78 28.43
CA ASN A 14 4.62 -21.30 28.56
C ASN A 14 5.34 -21.03 27.22
N GLU A 15 4.85 -21.56 26.09
CA GLU A 15 5.47 -21.29 24.78
C GLU A 15 4.99 -19.98 24.12
N ASP A 16 3.83 -19.46 24.51
CA ASP A 16 3.22 -18.24 23.93
C ASP A 16 3.82 -16.91 24.46
N ASP A 17 4.69 -16.96 25.47
CA ASP A 17 5.34 -15.78 26.06
C ASP A 17 6.75 -15.50 25.46
N LYS A 18 7.21 -16.31 24.51
CA LYS A 18 8.46 -16.02 23.78
C LYS A 18 8.28 -14.81 22.88
N SER A 19 9.24 -13.87 22.93
CA SER A 19 9.18 -12.67 22.11
C SER A 19 9.09 -13.05 20.62
N PHE A 20 8.35 -12.28 19.80
CA PHE A 20 8.18 -12.58 18.37
C PHE A 20 9.50 -12.80 17.62
N ASN A 21 10.61 -12.28 18.15
CA ASN A 21 11.94 -12.43 17.58
C ASN A 21 12.52 -13.84 17.80
N GLU A 22 12.15 -14.55 18.87
CA GLU A 22 12.67 -15.86 19.28
C GLU A 22 11.97 -17.06 18.62
N LEU A 23 10.80 -16.84 18.02
CA LEU A 23 10.03 -17.92 17.38
C LEU A 23 10.66 -18.37 16.04
N SER A 24 10.41 -19.62 15.63
CA SER A 24 10.74 -20.08 14.28
C SER A 24 9.82 -19.39 13.25
N PHE A 25 10.28 -19.26 12.00
CA PHE A 25 9.53 -18.55 10.95
C PHE A 25 8.09 -19.08 10.77
N GLY A 26 7.91 -20.40 10.74
CA GLY A 26 6.58 -21.02 10.64
C GLY A 26 5.65 -20.70 11.81
N LYS A 27 6.19 -20.68 13.05
CA LYS A 27 5.42 -20.26 14.23
C LYS A 27 5.04 -18.77 14.15
N LYS A 28 5.95 -17.89 13.71
CA LYS A 28 5.65 -16.46 13.49
C LYS A 28 4.52 -16.27 12.47
N PHE A 29 4.57 -17.01 11.37
CA PHE A 29 3.56 -16.94 10.31
C PHE A 29 2.17 -17.38 10.82
N LYS A 30 2.10 -18.54 11.48
CA LYS A 30 0.86 -19.05 12.07
C LYS A 30 0.28 -18.07 13.09
N GLN A 31 1.11 -17.48 13.95
CA GLN A 31 0.68 -16.51 14.94
C GLN A 31 0.12 -15.23 14.29
N HIS A 32 0.78 -14.72 13.24
CA HIS A 32 0.32 -13.53 12.50
C HIS A 32 -1.05 -13.76 11.84
N PHE A 33 -1.26 -14.93 11.23
CA PHE A 33 -2.54 -15.28 10.63
C PHE A 33 -3.64 -15.55 11.66
N ALA A 34 -3.35 -16.33 12.71
CA ALA A 34 -4.35 -16.70 13.72
C ALA A 34 -4.93 -15.47 14.43
N LYS A 35 -4.09 -14.47 14.76
CA LYS A 35 -4.55 -13.20 15.35
C LYS A 35 -5.46 -12.38 14.42
N SER A 36 -5.36 -12.60 13.11
CA SER A 36 -6.16 -11.90 12.12
C SER A 36 -7.60 -12.43 12.03
N PHE A 37 -7.92 -13.58 12.62
CA PHE A 37 -9.29 -14.12 12.64
C PHE A 37 -10.10 -13.72 13.88
N ARG A 38 -9.45 -13.38 14.99
CA ARG A 38 -10.14 -13.10 16.27
C ARG A 38 -10.38 -11.61 16.47
N LEU A 39 -11.62 -11.16 16.37
CA LEU A 39 -11.98 -9.74 16.51
C LEU A 39 -12.22 -9.38 17.98
N SER A 40 -11.46 -8.41 18.51
CA SER A 40 -11.66 -7.90 19.88
C SER A 40 -12.46 -6.60 19.89
N VAL A 41 -13.08 -6.25 21.03
CA VAL A 41 -13.78 -4.96 21.20
C VAL A 41 -12.84 -3.79 20.95
N LEU A 42 -11.57 -3.90 21.38
CA LEU A 42 -10.55 -2.89 21.12
C LEU A 42 -10.26 -2.75 19.62
N ASP A 43 -10.21 -3.85 18.87
CA ASP A 43 -10.02 -3.80 17.41
C ASP A 43 -11.19 -3.05 16.73
N ILE A 44 -12.42 -3.30 17.17
CA ILE A 44 -13.62 -2.62 16.64
C ILE A 44 -13.56 -1.11 16.93
N ALA A 45 -13.23 -0.73 18.17
CA ALA A 45 -13.12 0.66 18.57
C ALA A 45 -12.02 1.39 17.77
N LEU A 46 -10.84 0.78 17.62
CA LEU A 46 -9.75 1.33 16.83
C LEU A 46 -10.09 1.42 15.34
N ALA A 47 -10.77 0.41 14.80
CA ALA A 47 -11.22 0.41 13.41
C ALA A 47 -12.22 1.55 13.16
N GLY A 48 -13.18 1.75 14.05
CA GLY A 48 -14.15 2.84 13.97
C GLY A 48 -13.47 4.22 14.00
N ILE A 49 -12.52 4.44 14.91
CA ILE A 49 -11.75 5.70 14.98
C ILE A 49 -10.95 5.93 13.69
N LEU A 50 -10.22 4.91 13.22
CA LEU A 50 -9.39 5.06 12.03
C LEU A 50 -10.22 5.25 10.75
N LEU A 51 -11.41 4.62 10.68
CA LEU A 51 -12.38 4.79 9.60
C LEU A 51 -13.01 6.19 9.63
N ALA A 52 -13.34 6.74 10.81
CA ALA A 52 -13.80 8.12 10.93
C ALA A 52 -12.73 9.12 10.45
N ILE A 53 -11.47 8.93 10.85
CA ILE A 53 -10.34 9.76 10.38
C ILE A 53 -10.20 9.65 8.86
N HIS A 54 -10.28 8.45 8.30
CA HIS A 54 -10.24 8.23 6.86
C HIS A 54 -11.32 9.04 6.14
N PHE A 55 -12.58 8.98 6.62
CA PHE A 55 -13.68 9.73 6.01
C PHE A 55 -13.47 11.24 6.06
N VAL A 56 -13.05 11.76 7.21
CA VAL A 56 -12.75 13.19 7.36
C VAL A 56 -11.65 13.62 6.38
N VAL A 57 -10.55 12.87 6.29
CA VAL A 57 -9.43 13.19 5.38
C VAL A 57 -9.85 13.12 3.92
N ALA A 58 -10.62 12.11 3.53
CA ALA A 58 -11.09 11.96 2.16
C ALA A 58 -12.11 13.03 1.74
N ILE A 59 -12.93 13.52 2.67
CA ILE A 59 -13.84 14.64 2.42
C ILE A 59 -13.03 15.95 2.30
N ILE A 60 -12.13 16.22 3.25
CA ILE A 60 -11.28 17.44 3.24
C ILE A 60 -10.38 17.49 1.99
N SER A 61 -9.86 16.35 1.54
CA SER A 61 -9.01 16.31 0.34
C SER A 61 -9.74 16.81 -0.92
N LYS A 62 -11.09 16.68 -0.97
CA LYS A 62 -11.91 17.22 -2.06
C LYS A 62 -12.08 18.74 -2.01
N PHE A 63 -11.90 19.37 -0.85
CA PHE A 63 -12.06 20.81 -0.65
C PHE A 63 -10.76 21.60 -0.61
N THR A 64 -9.61 20.92 -0.66
CA THR A 64 -8.28 21.55 -0.55
C THR A 64 -7.56 21.59 -1.90
N ILE A 65 -6.30 22.07 -1.91
CA ILE A 65 -5.44 22.08 -3.11
C ILE A 65 -5.23 20.68 -3.71
N LEU A 66 -5.49 19.64 -2.91
CA LEU A 66 -5.53 18.23 -3.31
C LEU A 66 -6.63 17.95 -4.36
N LYS A 67 -7.58 18.86 -4.59
CA LYS A 67 -8.50 18.79 -5.73
C LYS A 67 -7.79 18.94 -7.07
N ILE A 68 -6.71 19.74 -7.14
CA ILE A 68 -5.97 20.02 -8.38
C ILE A 68 -5.02 18.86 -8.71
N ILE A 69 -4.37 18.31 -7.68
CA ILE A 69 -3.56 17.09 -7.77
C ILE A 69 -4.30 16.02 -6.98
N PRO A 70 -5.28 15.30 -7.58
CA PRO A 70 -6.11 14.35 -6.86
C PRO A 70 -5.25 13.24 -6.27
N LEU A 71 -4.83 13.41 -5.02
CA LEU A 71 -4.14 12.38 -4.26
C LEU A 71 -5.22 11.39 -3.80
N GLU A 72 -5.10 10.15 -4.25
CA GLU A 72 -5.88 9.01 -3.76
C GLU A 72 -5.43 8.68 -2.34
N THR A 73 -5.83 9.50 -1.37
CA THR A 73 -5.46 9.40 0.05
C THR A 73 -5.84 8.05 0.66
N ASP A 74 -6.85 7.39 0.09
CA ASP A 74 -7.43 6.13 0.55
C ASP A 74 -6.38 5.01 0.57
N ALA A 75 -5.43 5.02 -0.37
CA ALA A 75 -4.34 4.05 -0.41
C ALA A 75 -3.49 4.05 0.86
N ILE A 76 -3.27 5.23 1.47
CA ILE A 76 -2.53 5.36 2.74
C ILE A 76 -3.31 4.65 3.86
N PHE A 77 -4.62 4.86 3.95
CA PHE A 77 -5.47 4.23 4.95
C PHE A 77 -5.57 2.73 4.74
N PHE A 78 -5.70 2.25 3.51
CA PHE A 78 -5.71 0.81 3.22
C PHE A 78 -4.38 0.13 3.62
N ILE A 79 -3.24 0.78 3.39
CA ILE A 79 -1.95 0.28 3.89
C ILE A 79 -1.97 0.20 5.43
N LEU A 80 -2.45 1.24 6.11
CA LEU A 80 -2.56 1.25 7.58
C LEU A 80 -3.47 0.14 8.09
N TYR A 81 -4.65 -0.07 7.48
CA TYR A 81 -5.57 -1.14 7.88
C TYR A 81 -4.89 -2.52 7.84
N GLY A 82 -4.17 -2.82 6.75
CA GLY A 82 -3.42 -4.07 6.61
C GLY A 82 -2.31 -4.24 7.65
N ILE A 83 -1.58 -3.16 7.97
CA ILE A 83 -0.50 -3.19 8.96
C ILE A 83 -1.06 -3.36 10.38
N PHE A 84 -2.12 -2.63 10.74
CA PHE A 84 -2.69 -2.66 12.09
C PHE A 84 -3.46 -3.94 12.38
N PHE A 85 -4.44 -4.25 11.53
CA PHE A 85 -5.44 -5.28 11.81
C PHE A 85 -5.11 -6.64 11.20
N GLY A 86 -4.08 -6.72 10.36
CA GLY A 86 -3.74 -7.95 9.65
C GLY A 86 -4.44 -8.07 8.29
N PRO A 87 -4.16 -9.13 7.51
CA PRO A 87 -4.71 -9.28 6.17
C PRO A 87 -6.23 -9.36 6.15
N LEU A 88 -6.85 -10.11 7.07
CA LEU A 88 -8.30 -10.40 6.99
C LEU A 88 -9.16 -9.26 7.55
N LYS A 89 -8.99 -8.88 8.82
CA LYS A 89 -9.70 -7.74 9.41
C LYS A 89 -9.44 -6.46 8.64
N GLY A 90 -8.18 -6.21 8.26
CA GLY A 90 -7.81 -5.04 7.48
C GLY A 90 -8.55 -4.99 6.14
N SER A 91 -8.67 -6.12 5.45
CA SER A 91 -9.43 -6.21 4.19
C SER A 91 -10.92 -5.99 4.37
N LEU A 92 -11.51 -6.53 5.43
CA LEU A 92 -12.93 -6.31 5.72
C LEU A 92 -13.19 -4.83 6.01
N ILE A 93 -12.33 -4.20 6.82
CA ILE A 93 -12.43 -2.77 7.14
C ILE A 93 -12.22 -1.92 5.88
N SER A 94 -11.26 -2.25 5.02
CA SER A 94 -10.99 -1.47 3.80
C SER A 94 -12.12 -1.58 2.77
N PHE A 95 -12.70 -2.77 2.61
CA PHE A 95 -13.87 -2.99 1.77
C PHE A 95 -15.08 -2.18 2.25
N LEU A 96 -15.34 -2.18 3.56
CA LEU A 96 -16.39 -1.37 4.15
C LEU A 96 -16.10 0.12 3.97
N ALA A 97 -14.88 0.56 4.23
CA ALA A 97 -14.48 1.96 4.09
C ALA A 97 -14.66 2.45 2.63
N ASP A 98 -14.26 1.65 1.64
CA ASP A 98 -14.44 1.97 0.21
C ASP A 98 -15.93 2.08 -0.14
N THR A 99 -16.73 1.08 0.24
CA THR A 99 -18.17 1.05 -0.04
C THR A 99 -18.90 2.22 0.62
N PHE A 100 -18.61 2.51 1.89
CA PHE A 100 -19.19 3.65 2.60
C PHE A 100 -18.72 4.98 2.02
N MET A 101 -17.47 5.09 1.57
CA MET A 101 -17.00 6.29 0.88
C MET A 101 -17.84 6.55 -0.38
N MET A 102 -18.05 5.52 -1.21
CA MET A 102 -18.87 5.65 -2.41
C MET A 102 -20.32 6.03 -2.09
N LEU A 103 -20.86 5.52 -0.97
CA LEU A 103 -22.18 5.89 -0.48
C LEU A 103 -22.22 7.37 -0.06
N LEU A 104 -21.27 7.81 0.77
CA LEU A 104 -21.17 9.20 1.24
C LEU A 104 -20.96 10.19 0.10
N THR A 105 -20.29 9.78 -0.97
CA THR A 105 -20.01 10.64 -2.12
C THR A 105 -21.10 10.59 -3.19
N GLY A 106 -22.15 9.79 -2.98
CA GLY A 106 -23.25 9.62 -3.94
C GLY A 106 -22.85 8.89 -5.23
N THR A 107 -21.69 8.24 -5.24
CA THR A 107 -21.14 7.54 -6.42
C THR A 107 -21.36 6.03 -6.36
N ILE A 108 -22.23 5.55 -5.46
CA ILE A 108 -22.50 4.11 -5.31
C ILE A 108 -22.99 3.44 -6.60
N GLY A 109 -23.66 4.18 -7.50
CA GLY A 109 -24.04 3.69 -8.83
C GLY A 109 -22.86 3.36 -9.77
N THR A 110 -21.64 3.77 -9.41
CA THR A 110 -20.40 3.43 -10.11
C THR A 110 -19.66 2.25 -9.47
N TRP A 111 -20.29 1.56 -8.52
CA TRP A 111 -19.68 0.42 -7.84
C TRP A 111 -19.38 -0.70 -8.82
N TYR A 112 -18.15 -1.22 -8.76
CA TYR A 112 -17.69 -2.29 -9.64
C TYR A 112 -16.80 -3.24 -8.86
N TYR A 113 -17.09 -4.53 -8.95
CA TYR A 113 -16.48 -5.55 -8.10
C TYR A 113 -14.95 -5.60 -8.21
N LEU A 114 -14.36 -5.41 -9.40
CA LEU A 114 -12.90 -5.39 -9.56
C LEU A 114 -12.27 -4.17 -8.86
N TYR A 115 -12.95 -3.03 -8.80
CA TYR A 115 -12.47 -1.87 -8.03
C TYR A 115 -12.55 -2.15 -6.54
N ALA A 116 -13.64 -2.77 -6.07
CA ALA A 116 -13.81 -3.12 -4.66
C ALA A 116 -12.78 -4.15 -4.14
N LEU A 117 -12.16 -4.93 -5.04
CA LEU A 117 -11.06 -5.85 -4.69
C LEU A 117 -9.71 -5.15 -4.47
N ILE A 118 -9.51 -3.93 -4.99
CA ILE A 118 -8.24 -3.21 -4.85
C ILE A 118 -7.95 -2.87 -3.36
N PRO A 119 -8.86 -2.27 -2.58
CA PRO A 119 -8.66 -2.01 -1.15
C PRO A 119 -8.32 -3.27 -0.33
N ILE A 120 -8.98 -4.39 -0.65
CA ILE A 120 -8.74 -5.71 -0.04
C ILE A 120 -7.31 -6.16 -0.34
N GLY A 121 -6.93 -6.15 -1.63
CA GLY A 121 -5.60 -6.54 -2.07
C GLY A 121 -4.49 -5.70 -1.42
N ILE A 122 -4.68 -4.38 -1.32
CA ILE A 122 -3.72 -3.48 -0.66
C ILE A 122 -3.51 -3.88 0.80
N CYS A 123 -4.58 -4.19 1.53
CA CYS A 123 -4.49 -4.57 2.95
C CYS A 123 -3.75 -5.89 3.13
N ILE A 124 -4.12 -6.92 2.34
CA ILE A 124 -3.46 -8.23 2.37
C ILE A 124 -1.97 -8.07 2.09
N LEU A 125 -1.63 -7.40 0.99
CA LEU A 125 -0.24 -7.23 0.55
C LEU A 125 0.57 -6.42 1.55
N SER A 126 -0.01 -5.36 2.12
CA SER A 126 0.64 -4.52 3.13
C SER A 126 0.91 -5.30 4.42
N SER A 127 -0.02 -6.17 4.82
CA SER A 127 0.14 -7.00 6.01
C SER A 127 1.23 -8.05 5.84
N PHE A 128 1.26 -8.72 4.69
CA PHE A 128 2.35 -9.65 4.35
C PHE A 128 3.68 -8.92 4.29
N TYR A 129 3.73 -7.76 3.64
CA TYR A 129 4.94 -6.97 3.55
C TYR A 129 5.49 -6.62 4.94
N TYR A 130 4.64 -6.14 5.84
CA TYR A 130 5.00 -5.86 7.23
C TYR A 130 5.51 -7.10 7.98
N PHE A 131 4.88 -8.25 7.76
CA PHE A 131 5.32 -9.52 8.34
C PHE A 131 6.75 -9.89 7.89
N PHE A 132 7.00 -9.93 6.58
CA PHE A 132 8.32 -10.27 6.03
C PHE A 132 9.39 -9.26 6.44
N TYR A 133 9.03 -7.98 6.42
CA TYR A 133 9.91 -6.90 6.88
C TYR A 133 10.33 -7.11 8.32
N ARG A 134 9.41 -7.44 9.23
CA ARG A 134 9.78 -7.77 10.62
C ARG A 134 10.60 -9.05 10.72
N ALA A 135 10.26 -10.08 9.96
CA ALA A 135 10.83 -11.42 10.08
C ALA A 135 12.30 -11.54 9.63
N SER A 136 12.71 -10.81 8.59
CA SER A 136 14.06 -10.95 8.00
C SER A 136 14.75 -9.62 7.77
N PHE A 137 15.97 -9.48 8.29
CA PHE A 137 16.82 -8.30 8.05
C PHE A 137 17.19 -8.13 6.57
N LEU A 138 17.53 -9.23 5.88
CA LEU A 138 17.86 -9.21 4.46
C LEU A 138 16.69 -8.70 3.63
N PHE A 139 15.46 -9.11 3.97
CA PHE A 139 14.26 -8.64 3.30
C PHE A 139 14.10 -7.11 3.43
N ARG A 140 14.44 -6.52 4.58
CA ARG A 140 14.35 -5.05 4.81
C ARG A 140 15.22 -4.24 3.85
N ILE A 141 16.32 -4.81 3.36
CA ILE A 141 17.30 -4.09 2.53
C ILE A 141 17.14 -4.47 1.06
N ILE A 142 17.07 -5.76 0.77
CA ILE A 142 17.08 -6.28 -0.60
C ILE A 142 15.76 -6.02 -1.31
N PHE A 143 14.63 -6.22 -0.62
CA PHE A 143 13.32 -6.11 -1.25
C PHE A 143 13.01 -4.70 -1.78
N PRO A 144 13.25 -3.60 -1.03
CA PRO A 144 13.11 -2.25 -1.57
C PRO A 144 13.87 -2.02 -2.88
N ILE A 145 15.10 -2.54 -3.00
CA ILE A 145 15.92 -2.43 -4.22
C ILE A 145 15.22 -3.13 -5.38
N ILE A 146 14.81 -4.38 -5.16
CA ILE A 146 14.11 -5.17 -6.18
C ILE A 146 12.84 -4.45 -6.64
N VAL A 147 12.04 -3.94 -5.71
CA VAL A 147 10.79 -3.23 -6.04
C VAL A 147 11.05 -1.99 -6.87
N ILE A 148 12.03 -1.14 -6.50
CA ILE A 148 12.36 0.07 -7.25
C ILE A 148 12.85 -0.29 -8.66
N SER A 149 13.75 -1.27 -8.77
CA SER A 149 14.31 -1.72 -10.05
C SER A 149 13.25 -2.31 -10.97
N VAL A 150 12.39 -3.20 -10.45
CA VAL A 150 11.29 -3.81 -11.21
C VAL A 150 10.28 -2.75 -11.63
N GLY A 151 9.92 -1.84 -10.73
CA GLY A 151 9.04 -0.72 -11.04
C GLY A 151 9.59 0.10 -12.19
N PHE A 152 10.86 0.50 -12.13
CA PHE A 152 11.48 1.27 -13.20
C PHE A 152 11.57 0.51 -14.52
N ALA A 153 11.94 -0.78 -14.50
CA ALA A 153 11.98 -1.61 -15.68
C ALA A 153 10.60 -1.69 -16.37
N LEU A 154 9.53 -1.85 -15.58
CA LEU A 154 8.15 -1.83 -16.08
C LEU A 154 7.79 -0.48 -16.71
N LEU A 155 8.16 0.63 -16.08
CA LEU A 155 7.92 1.97 -16.63
C LEU A 155 8.62 2.17 -17.98
N LEU A 156 9.90 1.81 -18.07
CA LEU A 156 10.66 1.89 -19.30
C LEU A 156 10.06 1.01 -20.39
N TYR A 157 9.73 -0.23 -20.07
CA TYR A 157 9.11 -1.18 -21.00
C TYR A 157 7.81 -0.61 -21.58
N VAL A 158 6.93 -0.06 -20.74
CA VAL A 158 5.65 0.53 -21.16
C VAL A 158 5.86 1.72 -22.08
N VAL A 159 6.81 2.60 -21.78
CA VAL A 159 7.06 3.80 -22.61
C VAL A 159 7.74 3.45 -23.94
N ILE A 160 8.74 2.56 -23.93
CA ILE A 160 9.46 2.15 -25.16
C ILE A 160 8.50 1.46 -26.14
N ASN A 161 7.67 0.54 -25.66
CA ASN A 161 6.74 -0.23 -26.50
C ASN A 161 5.43 0.50 -26.82
N SER A 162 5.22 1.70 -26.28
CA SER A 162 4.14 2.53 -26.76
C SER A 162 4.48 3.02 -28.19
N GLY A 163 3.72 2.53 -29.17
CA GLY A 163 3.90 2.82 -30.60
C GLY A 163 3.45 4.22 -31.03
N ASN A 164 3.19 5.12 -30.08
CA ASN A 164 2.66 6.44 -30.37
C ASN A 164 3.77 7.49 -30.41
N ASP A 165 4.32 7.71 -31.60
CA ASP A 165 5.36 8.73 -31.83
C ASP A 165 4.82 10.17 -31.75
N LYS A 166 3.49 10.34 -31.80
CA LYS A 166 2.82 11.65 -31.71
C LYS A 166 2.72 12.19 -30.28
N GLY A 167 3.11 11.39 -29.27
CA GLY A 167 3.17 11.78 -27.86
C GLY A 167 1.95 11.37 -27.03
N TYR A 168 1.91 11.76 -25.75
CA TYR A 168 0.94 11.27 -24.76
C TYR A 168 -0.06 12.31 -24.29
N HIS A 169 -1.31 11.88 -24.06
CA HIS A 169 -2.38 12.75 -23.59
C HIS A 169 -2.19 13.19 -22.13
N ILE A 170 -2.12 14.50 -21.90
CA ILE A 170 -2.37 15.07 -20.57
C ILE A 170 -3.81 15.57 -20.55
N LYS A 171 -4.63 15.08 -19.61
CA LYS A 171 -5.94 15.67 -19.35
C LYS A 171 -5.75 17.05 -18.70
N GLY A 172 -5.98 18.11 -19.47
CA GLY A 172 -6.02 19.48 -18.96
C GLY A 172 -6.12 20.50 -20.08
N ILE A 173 -7.25 21.23 -20.11
CA ILE A 173 -7.45 22.52 -20.79
C ILE A 173 -7.54 22.46 -22.32
N LYS A 174 -8.79 22.39 -22.84
CA LYS A 174 -9.34 22.84 -24.15
C LYS A 174 -8.57 22.61 -25.48
N LYS A 175 -7.31 22.17 -25.48
CA LYS A 175 -6.50 21.81 -26.65
C LYS A 175 -5.66 20.59 -26.27
N LEU A 176 -5.69 19.55 -27.09
CA LEU A 176 -4.90 18.33 -26.91
C LEU A 176 -3.40 18.68 -26.94
N LYS A 177 -2.75 18.68 -25.77
CA LYS A 177 -1.28 18.77 -25.70
C LYS A 177 -0.71 17.37 -25.53
N TYR A 178 0.10 16.97 -26.50
CA TYR A 178 0.84 15.72 -26.47
C TYR A 178 2.20 15.97 -25.80
N LEU A 179 2.54 15.17 -24.79
CA LEU A 179 3.91 15.09 -24.28
C LEU A 179 4.74 14.24 -25.25
N PRO A 180 5.82 14.77 -25.86
CA PRO A 180 6.64 13.96 -26.75
C PRO A 180 7.27 12.79 -25.99
N LYS A 181 7.39 11.64 -26.65
CA LYS A 181 7.90 10.38 -26.06
C LYS A 181 9.25 10.57 -25.37
N ASN A 182 10.14 11.33 -26.01
CA ASN A 182 11.46 11.64 -25.49
C ASN A 182 11.40 12.43 -24.17
N ALA A 183 10.47 13.38 -24.02
CA ALA A 183 10.31 14.12 -22.77
C ALA A 183 9.89 13.19 -21.61
N VAL A 184 8.98 12.25 -21.87
CA VAL A 184 8.57 11.26 -20.86
C VAL A 184 9.73 10.33 -20.49
N LEU A 185 10.51 9.86 -21.47
CA LEU A 185 11.71 9.06 -21.20
C LEU A 185 12.73 9.82 -20.33
N TRP A 186 12.99 11.09 -20.64
CA TRP A 186 13.87 11.92 -19.83
C TRP A 186 13.35 12.14 -18.42
N MET A 187 12.05 12.43 -18.25
CA MET A 187 11.43 12.55 -16.93
C MET A 187 11.56 11.25 -16.11
N LEU A 188 11.37 10.09 -16.74
CA LEU A 188 11.53 8.79 -16.09
C LEU A 188 12.98 8.53 -15.68
N LEU A 189 13.94 8.83 -16.55
CA LEU A 189 15.36 8.70 -16.23
C LEU A 189 15.76 9.61 -15.07
N ILE A 190 15.35 10.88 -15.08
CA ILE A 190 15.62 11.83 -13.99
C ILE A 190 15.04 11.30 -12.68
N TYR A 191 13.79 10.84 -12.69
CA TYR A 191 13.13 10.28 -11.51
C TYR A 191 13.84 9.03 -10.97
N PHE A 192 14.27 8.13 -11.85
CA PHE A 192 15.00 6.93 -11.43
C PHE A 192 16.32 7.26 -10.80
N ASN A 193 17.11 8.15 -11.43
CA ASN A 193 18.36 8.62 -10.85
C ASN A 193 18.13 9.26 -9.47
N PHE A 194 17.10 10.10 -9.34
CA PHE A 194 16.76 10.70 -8.04
C PHE A 194 16.36 9.64 -7.00
N SER A 195 15.60 8.63 -7.39
CA SER A 195 15.18 7.52 -6.52
C SER A 195 16.38 6.67 -6.07
N VAL A 196 17.32 6.39 -6.98
CA VAL A 196 18.57 5.67 -6.69
C VAL A 196 19.46 6.50 -5.75
N ILE A 197 19.62 7.79 -6.00
CA ILE A 197 20.38 8.70 -5.12
C ILE A 197 19.75 8.75 -3.72
N ALA A 198 18.42 8.90 -3.63
CA ALA A 198 17.71 8.89 -2.36
C ALA A 198 17.89 7.55 -1.62
N PHE A 199 17.86 6.43 -2.36
CA PHE A 199 18.09 5.11 -1.79
C PHE A 199 19.53 4.95 -1.27
N ILE A 200 20.54 5.32 -2.07
CA ILE A 200 21.95 5.30 -1.67
C ILE A 200 22.16 6.17 -0.42
N PHE A 201 21.54 7.35 -0.37
CA PHE A 201 21.59 8.23 0.78
C PHE A 201 20.99 7.56 2.03
N ILE A 202 19.84 6.90 1.94
CA ILE A 202 19.24 6.16 3.07
C ILE A 202 20.17 5.02 3.53
N ILE A 203 20.76 4.26 2.61
CA ILE A 203 21.71 3.18 2.94
C ILE A 203 22.96 3.74 3.61
N PHE A 204 23.51 4.84 3.10
CA PHE A 204 24.64 5.53 3.71
C PHE A 204 24.30 5.94 5.15
N GLN A 205 23.16 6.60 5.37
CA GLN A 205 22.70 6.96 6.71
C GLN A 205 22.53 5.74 7.62
N LEU A 206 22.05 4.61 7.10
CA LEU A 206 21.93 3.35 7.86
C LEU A 206 23.28 2.74 8.26
N LEU A 207 24.31 2.87 7.42
CA LEU A 207 25.66 2.38 7.71
C LEU A 207 26.38 3.26 8.74
N PHE A 208 26.22 4.58 8.65
CA PHE A 208 26.90 5.54 9.53
C PHE A 208 26.12 5.89 10.81
N ALA A 209 24.86 5.46 10.94
CA ALA A 209 24.07 5.68 12.15
C ALA A 209 24.61 4.87 13.35
N LYS A 210 25.36 5.54 14.24
CA LYS A 210 25.84 4.96 15.50
C LYS A 210 24.72 4.69 16.51
N ASN A 211 23.67 5.51 16.52
CA ASN A 211 22.58 5.42 17.48
C ASN A 211 21.48 4.45 17.01
N LYS A 212 21.13 3.46 17.84
CA LYS A 212 20.05 2.48 17.59
C LYS A 212 18.69 3.14 17.28
N LYS A 213 18.35 4.25 17.95
CA LYS A 213 17.09 4.98 17.71
C LYS A 213 17.06 5.62 16.32
N VAL A 214 18.17 6.22 15.90
CA VAL A 214 18.32 6.84 14.58
C VAL A 214 18.27 5.77 13.50
N LYS A 215 18.95 4.63 13.71
CA LYS A 215 18.91 3.49 12.79
C LYS A 215 17.50 2.92 12.61
N LYS A 216 16.72 2.76 13.70
CA LYS A 216 15.31 2.33 13.63
C LYS A 216 14.49 3.30 12.76
N ARG A 217 14.64 4.61 12.97
CA ARG A 217 13.92 5.62 12.20
C ARG A 217 14.22 5.55 10.70
N TRP A 218 15.48 5.36 10.29
CA TRP A 218 15.84 5.17 8.88
C TRP A 218 15.29 3.88 8.28
N PHE A 219 15.21 2.82 9.08
CA PHE A 219 14.51 1.59 8.67
C PHE A 219 13.02 1.83 8.46
N ASP A 220 12.37 2.59 9.35
CA ASP A 220 10.95 2.94 9.21
C ASP A 220 10.70 3.77 7.94
N TYR A 221 11.58 4.74 7.64
CA TYR A 221 11.53 5.49 6.36
C TYR A 221 11.65 4.55 5.16
N LEU A 222 12.61 3.63 5.20
CA LEU A 222 12.82 2.66 4.13
C LEU A 222 11.61 1.74 3.95
N PHE A 223 11.00 1.31 5.05
CA PHE A 223 9.77 0.51 5.04
C PHE A 223 8.63 1.27 4.37
N VAL A 224 8.36 2.50 4.80
CA VAL A 224 7.26 3.33 4.28
C VAL A 224 7.45 3.64 2.80
N PHE A 225 8.67 4.02 2.41
CA PHE A 225 8.96 4.30 1.01
C PHE A 225 8.76 3.07 0.13
N SER A 226 9.32 1.92 0.54
CA SER A 226 9.24 0.68 -0.22
C SER A 226 7.82 0.11 -0.32
N ILE A 227 7.04 0.11 0.77
CA ILE A 227 5.66 -0.40 0.73
C ILE A 227 4.78 0.46 -0.18
N ILE A 228 4.94 1.78 -0.17
CA ILE A 228 4.18 2.68 -1.04
C ILE A 228 4.49 2.40 -2.50
N ILE A 229 5.79 2.32 -2.86
CA ILE A 229 6.19 2.00 -4.24
C ILE A 229 5.65 0.63 -4.65
N PHE A 230 5.76 -0.37 -3.76
CA PHE A 230 5.29 -1.71 -4.05
C PHE A 230 3.79 -1.76 -4.33
N ILE A 231 2.98 -1.10 -3.48
CA ILE A 231 1.54 -0.97 -3.70
C ILE A 231 1.22 -0.23 -5.00
N MET A 232 1.95 0.86 -5.30
CA MET A 232 1.74 1.64 -6.52
C MET A 232 2.03 0.82 -7.78
N ILE A 233 3.13 0.05 -7.79
CA ILE A 233 3.46 -0.82 -8.94
C ILE A 233 2.34 -1.85 -9.18
N ILE A 234 1.94 -2.58 -8.13
CA ILE A 234 0.97 -3.67 -8.28
C ILE A 234 -0.42 -3.12 -8.61
N PHE A 235 -0.98 -2.29 -7.73
CA PHE A 235 -2.39 -1.91 -7.81
C PHE A 235 -2.64 -0.76 -8.78
N ARG A 236 -1.67 0.13 -8.95
CA ARG A 236 -1.87 1.35 -9.75
C ARG A 236 -1.27 1.23 -11.14
N TRP A 237 -0.12 0.58 -11.31
CA TRP A 237 0.54 0.49 -12.62
C TRP A 237 0.12 -0.75 -13.40
N LEU A 238 0.03 -1.91 -12.73
CA LEU A 238 -0.35 -3.16 -13.39
C LEU A 238 -1.87 -3.36 -13.41
N ILE A 239 -2.49 -3.38 -12.23
CA ILE A 239 -3.92 -3.71 -12.09
C ILE A 239 -4.80 -2.51 -12.50
N GLY A 240 -4.41 -1.29 -12.17
CA GLY A 240 -5.21 -0.08 -12.38
C GLY A 240 -5.71 0.12 -13.81
N PRO A 241 -4.83 0.16 -14.83
CA PRO A 241 -5.24 0.32 -16.23
C PRO A 241 -6.14 -0.82 -16.70
N TYR A 242 -5.83 -2.05 -16.30
CA TYR A 242 -6.64 -3.23 -16.62
C TYR A 242 -8.06 -3.13 -16.04
N VAL A 243 -8.19 -2.77 -14.77
CA VAL A 243 -9.50 -2.61 -14.12
C VAL A 243 -10.29 -1.47 -14.74
N TYR A 244 -9.62 -0.35 -15.06
CA TYR A 244 -10.28 0.78 -15.72
C TYR A 244 -10.84 0.43 -17.10
N ILE A 245 -10.09 -0.32 -17.92
CA ILE A 245 -10.55 -0.77 -19.24
C ILE A 245 -11.78 -1.66 -19.09
N ASN A 246 -11.74 -2.63 -18.17
CA ASN A 246 -12.88 -3.51 -17.90
C ASN A 246 -14.11 -2.74 -17.44
N TYR A 247 -13.93 -1.81 -16.49
CA TYR A 247 -15.02 -0.98 -15.98
C TYR A 247 -15.62 -0.08 -17.07
N TYR A 248 -14.79 0.52 -17.91
CA TYR A 248 -15.25 1.32 -19.04
C TYR A 248 -16.07 0.45 -20.02
N ASN A 249 -15.57 -0.73 -20.37
CA ASN A 249 -16.27 -1.65 -21.26
C ASN A 249 -17.59 -2.16 -20.65
N TYR A 250 -17.63 -2.35 -19.33
CA TYR A 250 -18.84 -2.71 -18.59
C TYR A 250 -19.91 -1.62 -18.67
N LEU A 251 -19.55 -0.35 -18.44
CA LEU A 251 -20.50 0.77 -18.47
C LEU A 251 -20.95 1.16 -19.89
N TYR A 252 -20.08 1.04 -20.88
CA TYR A 252 -20.31 1.50 -22.25
C TYR A 252 -20.46 0.35 -23.25
N ALA A 253 -20.89 -0.82 -22.77
CA ALA A 253 -21.10 -2.00 -23.59
C ALA A 253 -21.88 -1.65 -24.87
N GLY A 254 -21.31 -1.97 -26.03
CA GLY A 254 -21.94 -1.78 -27.35
C GLY A 254 -21.70 -0.45 -28.07
N ARG A 255 -20.99 0.55 -27.48
CA ARG A 255 -20.67 1.81 -28.19
C ARG A 255 -19.23 1.88 -28.71
N LYS A 256 -18.25 1.78 -27.81
CA LYS A 256 -16.82 1.75 -28.12
C LYS A 256 -16.12 0.91 -27.06
N SER A 257 -15.62 -0.26 -27.43
CA SER A 257 -14.79 -1.07 -26.53
C SER A 257 -13.36 -0.56 -26.55
N LEU A 258 -12.78 -0.39 -25.37
CA LEU A 258 -11.34 -0.19 -25.23
C LEU A 258 -10.66 -1.56 -25.27
N ASN A 259 -9.65 -1.70 -26.12
CA ASN A 259 -8.82 -2.88 -26.19
C ASN A 259 -7.83 -2.91 -25.02
N TYR A 260 -7.55 -4.12 -24.53
CA TYR A 260 -6.56 -4.37 -23.46
C TYR A 260 -5.11 -4.26 -23.94
N THR A 261 -4.90 -4.23 -25.26
CA THR A 261 -3.59 -4.23 -25.90
C THR A 261 -3.44 -3.03 -26.83
N GLY A 262 -2.20 -2.55 -26.99
CA GLY A 262 -1.87 -1.46 -27.90
C GLY A 262 -2.14 -0.07 -27.33
N GLU A 263 -2.50 0.88 -28.20
CA GLU A 263 -2.49 2.31 -27.89
C GLU A 263 -3.38 2.71 -26.71
N HIS A 264 -4.59 2.15 -26.61
CA HIS A 264 -5.53 2.51 -25.54
C HIS A 264 -5.00 2.19 -24.13
N TYR A 265 -4.31 1.06 -23.98
CA TYR A 265 -3.67 0.68 -22.72
C TYR A 265 -2.59 1.70 -22.33
N TYR A 266 -1.72 2.08 -23.28
CA TYR A 266 -0.66 3.04 -23.04
C TYR A 266 -1.18 4.45 -22.72
N LEU A 267 -2.24 4.88 -23.41
CA LEU A 267 -2.88 6.18 -23.18
C LEU A 267 -3.47 6.32 -21.77
N ILE A 268 -3.92 5.23 -21.17
CA ILE A 268 -4.43 5.21 -19.79
C ILE A 268 -3.27 5.08 -18.80
N THR A 269 -2.33 4.17 -19.08
CA THR A 269 -1.25 3.83 -18.17
C THR A 269 -0.31 5.02 -17.95
N ILE A 270 0.12 5.71 -19.01
CA ILE A 270 1.18 6.72 -18.91
C ILE A 270 0.81 7.92 -18.01
N PRO A 271 -0.39 8.51 -18.09
CA PRO A 271 -0.80 9.54 -17.15
C PRO A 271 -0.79 9.07 -15.68
N ILE A 272 -1.19 7.82 -15.43
CA ILE A 272 -1.17 7.22 -14.10
C ILE A 272 0.27 7.11 -13.58
N LEU A 273 1.19 6.69 -14.46
CA LEU A 273 2.61 6.60 -14.14
C LEU A 273 3.22 7.99 -13.83
N LEU A 274 2.95 8.99 -14.67
CA LEU A 274 3.44 10.35 -14.47
C LEU A 274 2.93 10.97 -13.16
N LYS A 275 1.64 10.77 -12.86
CA LYS A 275 1.05 11.21 -11.59
C LYS A 275 1.71 10.50 -10.39
N SER A 276 2.11 9.24 -10.56
CA SER A 276 2.75 8.46 -9.51
C SER A 276 4.11 9.01 -9.09
N LEU A 277 4.85 9.63 -10.02
CA LEU A 277 6.15 10.26 -9.74
C LEU A 277 6.06 11.36 -8.67
N ILE A 278 4.94 12.07 -8.64
CA ILE A 278 4.66 13.13 -7.66
C ILE A 278 3.98 12.52 -6.41
N THR A 279 3.05 11.57 -6.58
CA THR A 279 2.31 11.04 -5.43
C THR A 279 3.18 10.19 -4.50
N ILE A 280 4.15 9.43 -5.02
CA ILE A 280 4.99 8.53 -4.21
C ILE A 280 5.80 9.30 -3.14
N PRO A 281 6.56 10.36 -3.50
CA PRO A 281 7.26 11.19 -2.52
C PRO A 281 6.32 11.80 -1.48
N ILE A 282 5.18 12.36 -1.92
CA ILE A 282 4.21 12.99 -1.03
C ILE A 282 3.66 11.96 -0.03
N TYR A 283 3.27 10.78 -0.53
CA TYR A 283 2.74 9.72 0.32
C TYR A 283 3.78 9.25 1.32
N SER A 284 5.04 9.15 0.91
CA SER A 284 6.14 8.73 1.79
C SER A 284 6.38 9.75 2.91
N ILE A 285 6.33 11.05 2.59
CA ILE A 285 6.48 12.14 3.56
C ILE A 285 5.33 12.13 4.58
N ILE A 286 4.09 11.97 4.12
CA ILE A 286 2.89 11.98 4.99
C ILE A 286 2.81 10.70 5.83
N MET A 287 3.04 9.54 5.21
CA MET A 287 2.88 8.23 5.85
C MET A 287 3.95 8.00 6.92
N ASN A 288 5.14 8.54 6.78
CA ASN A 288 6.22 8.26 7.73
C ASN A 288 5.92 8.66 9.19
N PRO A 289 5.53 9.91 9.51
CA PRO A 289 5.16 10.27 10.88
C PRO A 289 3.94 9.47 11.38
N ILE A 290 2.96 9.21 10.50
CA ILE A 290 1.78 8.40 10.83
C ILE A 290 2.19 6.98 11.19
N PHE A 291 3.09 6.38 10.42
CA PHE A 291 3.61 5.04 10.64
C PHE A 291 4.38 4.91 11.95
N SER A 292 5.21 5.89 12.29
CA SER A 292 5.92 5.92 13.58
C SER A 292 4.94 5.93 14.77
N VAL A 293 3.91 6.78 14.72
CA VAL A 293 2.87 6.82 15.77
C VAL A 293 2.07 5.52 15.78
N ALA A 294 1.76 4.99 14.60
CA ALA A 294 0.99 3.78 14.43
C ALA A 294 1.64 2.54 15.04
N ILE A 295 2.94 2.34 14.80
CA ILE A 295 3.70 1.25 15.43
C ILE A 295 3.65 1.38 16.95
N LEU A 296 3.89 2.58 17.49
CA LEU A 296 3.88 2.80 18.94
C LEU A 296 2.53 2.44 19.56
N LEU A 297 1.43 2.80 18.89
CA LEU A 297 0.08 2.44 19.33
C LEU A 297 -0.15 0.93 19.26
N LYS A 298 0.27 0.29 18.16
CA LYS A 298 0.14 -1.17 17.98
C LYS A 298 0.90 -1.95 19.05
N GLU A 299 2.17 -1.59 19.30
CA GLU A 299 3.01 -2.21 20.32
C GLU A 299 2.41 -2.04 21.73
N LYS A 300 1.88 -0.84 22.05
CA LYS A 300 1.33 -0.56 23.39
C LYS A 300 -0.03 -1.17 23.65
N PHE A 301 -0.94 -1.14 22.68
CA PHE A 301 -2.36 -1.44 22.91
C PHE A 301 -2.83 -2.73 22.25
N VAL A 302 -2.33 -3.08 21.07
CA VAL A 302 -2.82 -4.27 20.33
C VAL A 302 -2.05 -5.50 20.74
N GLU A 303 -0.71 -5.42 20.76
CA GLU A 303 0.12 -6.59 21.09
C GLU A 303 0.05 -6.93 22.59
N LYS A 304 0.07 -5.91 23.47
CA LYS A 304 0.04 -6.11 24.92
C LYS A 304 -1.34 -6.53 25.47
N ASN A 305 -2.45 -5.98 24.95
CA ASN A 305 -3.80 -6.28 25.44
C ASN A 305 -4.46 -7.49 24.78
N SER A 306 -3.81 -8.13 23.78
CA SER A 306 -4.27 -9.40 23.20
C SER A 306 -4.35 -10.57 24.22
N LYS A 307 -3.93 -10.35 25.47
CA LYS A 307 -4.05 -11.27 26.60
C LYS A 307 -5.45 -11.28 27.25
N ILE A 308 -6.33 -10.33 26.94
CA ILE A 308 -7.73 -10.31 27.44
C ILE A 308 -8.65 -10.57 26.24
N SER A 309 -8.91 -11.85 25.96
CA SER A 309 -9.92 -12.30 25.01
C SER A 309 -11.09 -12.85 25.83
N TYR A 310 -12.28 -12.31 25.60
CA TYR A 310 -13.53 -12.99 25.97
C TYR A 310 -13.84 -14.07 24.93
#